data_AF-A0A4S1G022-F1
#
_entry.id   AF-A0A4S1G022-F1
#
_cell.length_a   1.000
_cell.length_b   1.000
_cell.length_c   1.000
_cell.angle_alpha   90.00
_cell.angle_beta   90.00
_cell.angle_gamma   90.00
#
_symmetry.space_group_name_H-M   'P 1'
#
loop_
_entity.id
_entity.type
_entity.pdbx_description
1 polymer ?
#
loop_
_entity_poly.entity_id
_entity_poly.type
_entity_poly.pdbx_seq_one_letter_code
_entity_poly.pdbx_strand_id
1 'polypeptide(L)'
;EAAVAARVLSSIKDERQAAEKAYGNIGVENISGDKAALLKDLELALFAGKIAAYAQGFAVMSGASKEFNWNLPMPTIAKIWRAGCIIRSQMLDTMAEAFSSGGASTNLLMAPAFISL
;
A
#
# COMPACT_ATOMS: atom_id res chain seq x y z
N GLU A 1 5.11 -2.03 8.55
CA GLU A 1 5.93 -3.21 8.89
C GLU A 1 6.72 -3.82 7.73
N ALA A 2 6.11 -4.58 6.81
CA ALA A 2 6.87 -5.35 5.79
C ALA A 2 7.87 -4.49 4.98
N ALA A 3 7.50 -3.27 4.59
CA ALA A 3 8.38 -2.37 3.86
C ALA A 3 9.63 -1.93 4.66
N VAL A 4 9.51 -1.78 5.99
CA VAL A 4 10.64 -1.43 6.87
C VAL A 4 11.52 -2.66 7.09
N ALA A 5 10.91 -3.82 7.37
CA ALA A 5 11.62 -5.09 7.51
C ALA A 5 12.44 -5.44 6.25
N ALA A 6 11.89 -5.18 5.05
CA ALA A 6 12.61 -5.39 3.79
C ALA A 6 13.87 -4.50 3.65
N ARG A 7 13.86 -3.28 4.19
CA ARG A 7 15.06 -2.41 4.22
C ARG A 7 16.12 -2.93 5.18
N VAL A 8 15.71 -3.45 6.34
CA VAL A 8 16.63 -4.09 7.29
C VAL A 8 17.22 -5.36 6.68
N LEU A 9 16.40 -6.20 6.06
CA LEU A 9 16.85 -7.40 5.38
C LEU A 9 17.83 -7.07 4.24
N SER A 10 17.59 -5.99 3.49
CA SER A 10 18.48 -5.61 2.40
C SER A 10 19.84 -5.10 2.89
N SER A 11 19.91 -4.49 4.08
CA SER A 11 21.16 -3.96 4.64
C SER A 11 22.11 -5.04 5.15
N ILE A 12 21.61 -6.20 5.59
CA ILE A 12 22.42 -7.35 6.06
C ILE A 12 22.97 -8.19 4.91
N LYS A 13 23.70 -7.56 3.98
CA LYS A 13 24.15 -8.18 2.73
C LYS A 13 25.02 -9.42 2.93
N ASP A 14 25.98 -9.37 3.84
CA ASP A 14 26.95 -10.47 4.02
C ASP A 14 26.25 -11.74 4.53
N GLU A 15 25.30 -11.59 5.46
CA GLU A 15 24.45 -12.69 5.93
C GLU A 15 23.61 -13.27 4.79
N ARG A 16 23.01 -12.43 3.94
CA ARG A 16 22.24 -12.92 2.77
C ARG A 16 23.10 -13.70 1.78
N GLN A 17 24.34 -13.28 1.54
CA GLN A 17 25.27 -14.00 0.65
C GLN A 17 25.76 -15.31 1.27
N ALA A 18 26.00 -15.34 2.58
CA ALA A 18 26.32 -16.58 3.28
C ALA A 18 25.14 -17.55 3.24
N ALA A 19 23.92 -17.06 3.44
CA ALA A 19 22.69 -17.85 3.35
C ALA A 19 22.48 -18.41 1.94
N GLU A 20 22.65 -17.59 0.88
CA GLU A 20 22.57 -18.04 -0.52
C GLU A 20 23.50 -19.24 -0.79
N LYS A 21 24.75 -19.18 -0.31
CA LYS A 21 25.71 -20.29 -0.44
C LYS A 21 25.30 -21.53 0.36
N ALA A 22 24.73 -21.34 1.55
CA ALA A 22 24.32 -22.43 2.43
C ALA A 22 23.08 -23.17 1.92
N TYR A 23 22.08 -22.44 1.42
CA TYR A 23 20.86 -23.02 0.83
C TYR A 23 21.07 -23.49 -0.62
N GLY A 24 22.08 -22.96 -1.30
CA GLY A 24 22.36 -23.28 -2.70
C GLY A 24 21.25 -22.79 -3.63
N ASN A 25 21.17 -23.39 -4.82
CA ASN A 25 20.13 -23.07 -5.78
C ASN A 25 18.82 -23.78 -5.39
N ILE A 26 17.97 -23.07 -4.67
CA ILE A 26 16.57 -23.43 -4.48
C ILE A 26 15.88 -23.17 -5.82
N GLY A 27 15.83 -24.18 -6.68
CA GLY A 27 15.39 -24.03 -8.07
C GLY A 27 14.11 -23.21 -8.19
N VAL A 28 14.14 -22.20 -9.07
CA VAL A 28 12.98 -21.37 -9.36
C VAL A 28 12.34 -21.90 -10.63
N GLU A 29 11.06 -22.25 -10.57
CA GLU A 29 10.32 -22.67 -11.76
C GLU A 29 10.11 -21.48 -12.69
N ASN A 30 10.26 -21.71 -13.99
CA ASN A 30 9.88 -20.71 -14.98
C ASN A 30 8.37 -20.55 -14.96
N ILE A 31 7.90 -19.32 -14.79
CA ILE A 31 6.48 -19.01 -14.95
C ILE A 31 6.10 -19.32 -16.40
N SER A 32 5.23 -20.31 -16.57
CA SER A 32 4.62 -20.64 -17.86
C SER A 32 3.25 -19.96 -17.97
N GLY A 33 2.81 -19.64 -19.19
CA GLY A 33 1.49 -19.04 -19.45
C GLY A 33 1.52 -17.74 -20.24
N ASP A 34 0.36 -17.09 -20.32
CA ASP A 34 0.18 -15.82 -21.03
C ASP A 34 0.80 -14.65 -20.25
N LYS A 35 1.85 -14.07 -20.81
CA LYS A 35 2.56 -12.93 -20.23
C LYS A 35 1.67 -11.69 -20.11
N ALA A 36 0.74 -11.48 -21.04
CA ALA A 36 -0.15 -10.32 -21.00
C ALA A 36 -1.14 -10.43 -19.83
N ALA A 37 -1.70 -11.62 -19.62
CA ALA A 37 -2.53 -11.91 -18.45
C ALA A 37 -1.75 -11.72 -17.14
N LEU A 38 -0.52 -12.25 -17.06
CA LEU A 38 0.32 -12.10 -15.87
C LEU A 38 0.64 -10.63 -15.56
N LEU A 39 0.96 -9.82 -16.57
CA LEU A 39 1.25 -8.40 -16.36
C LEU A 39 0.02 -7.66 -15.83
N LYS A 40 -1.17 -7.98 -16.33
CA LYS A 40 -2.43 -7.43 -15.83
C LYS A 40 -2.66 -7.82 -14.37
N ASP A 41 -2.42 -9.07 -14.01
CA ASP A 41 -2.57 -9.53 -12.63
C ASP A 41 -1.57 -8.83 -11.69
N LEU A 42 -0.33 -8.62 -12.13
CA LEU A 42 0.68 -7.89 -11.37
C LEU A 42 0.31 -6.41 -11.18
N GLU A 43 -0.26 -5.76 -12.19
CA GLU A 43 -0.76 -4.39 -12.08
C GLU A 43 -1.87 -4.29 -11.03
N LEU A 44 -2.86 -5.19 -11.09
CA LEU A 44 -3.96 -5.25 -10.13
C LEU A 44 -3.46 -5.59 -8.72
N ALA A 45 -2.50 -6.52 -8.59
CA ALA A 45 -1.91 -6.88 -7.31
C ALA A 45 -1.15 -5.70 -6.68
N LEU A 46 -0.37 -4.95 -7.47
CA LEU A 46 0.30 -3.74 -7.01
C LEU A 46 -0.73 -2.68 -6.56
N PHE A 47 -1.80 -2.50 -7.33
CA PHE A 47 -2.85 -1.55 -7.01
C PHE A 47 -3.60 -1.93 -5.73
N ALA A 48 -3.97 -3.20 -5.57
CA ALA A 48 -4.59 -3.73 -4.36
C ALA A 48 -3.69 -3.57 -3.13
N GLY A 49 -2.39 -3.91 -3.26
CA GLY A 49 -1.41 -3.69 -2.20
C GLY A 49 -1.29 -2.22 -1.80
N LYS A 50 -1.34 -1.31 -2.78
CA LYS A 50 -1.36 0.14 -2.53
C LYS A 50 -2.62 0.57 -1.77
N ILE A 51 -3.82 0.14 -2.20
CA ILE A 51 -5.08 0.43 -1.47
C ILE A 51 -4.97 -0.05 -0.01
N ALA A 52 -4.52 -1.30 0.20
CA ALA A 52 -4.40 -1.88 1.53
C ALA A 52 -3.44 -1.08 2.42
N ALA A 53 -2.28 -0.66 1.89
CA ALA A 53 -1.31 0.15 2.63
C ALA A 53 -1.90 1.51 3.05
N TYR A 54 -2.64 2.19 2.17
CA TYR A 54 -3.32 3.44 2.52
C TYR A 54 -4.45 3.22 3.52
N ALA A 55 -5.25 2.18 3.35
CA ALA A 55 -6.33 1.83 4.28
C ALA A 55 -5.81 1.62 5.70
N GLN A 56 -4.69 0.89 5.85
CA GLN A 56 -4.01 0.72 7.12
C GLN A 56 -3.49 2.06 7.68
N GLY A 57 -2.85 2.89 6.86
CA GLY A 57 -2.35 4.21 7.27
C GLY A 57 -3.47 5.13 7.79
N PHE A 58 -4.59 5.20 7.07
CA PHE A 58 -5.76 5.98 7.52
C PHE A 58 -6.40 5.41 8.78
N ALA A 59 -6.43 4.08 8.94
CA ALA A 59 -6.92 3.45 10.18
C ALA A 59 -6.05 3.83 11.39
N VAL A 60 -4.72 3.83 11.24
CA VAL A 60 -3.77 4.29 12.28
C VAL A 60 -4.03 5.75 12.64
N MET A 61 -4.16 6.63 11.65
CA MET A 61 -4.47 8.05 11.89
C MET A 61 -5.83 8.24 12.57
N SER A 62 -6.85 7.46 12.19
CA SER A 62 -8.18 7.49 12.82
C SER A 62 -8.11 7.04 14.29
N GLY A 63 -7.37 5.96 14.59
CA GLY A 63 -7.11 5.52 15.95
C GLY A 63 -6.43 6.58 16.79
N ALA A 64 -5.34 7.17 16.28
CA ALA A 64 -4.62 8.26 16.95
C ALA A 64 -5.51 9.51 17.16
N SER A 65 -6.32 9.87 16.16
CA SER A 65 -7.24 11.02 16.28
C SER A 65 -8.25 10.84 17.41
N LYS A 66 -8.72 9.61 17.66
CA LYS A 66 -9.63 9.29 18.75
C LYS A 66 -8.91 9.30 20.10
N GLU A 67 -7.77 8.62 20.18
CA GLU A 67 -6.95 8.52 21.41
C GLU A 67 -6.54 9.90 21.92
N PHE A 68 -6.08 10.77 21.02
CA PHE A 68 -5.50 12.07 21.38
C PHE A 68 -6.46 13.26 21.18
N ASN A 69 -7.73 13.01 20.83
CA ASN A 69 -8.76 14.05 20.59
C ASN A 69 -8.34 15.13 19.57
N TRP A 70 -7.63 14.74 18.52
CA TRP A 70 -7.10 15.69 17.52
C TRP A 70 -8.11 16.13 16.45
N ASN A 71 -9.25 15.44 16.32
CA ASN A 71 -10.25 15.71 15.28
C ASN A 71 -9.64 15.83 13.87
N LEU A 72 -8.78 14.88 13.51
CA LEU A 72 -8.03 14.92 12.25
C LEU A 72 -8.98 14.96 11.04
N PRO A 73 -8.85 15.95 10.14
CA PRO A 73 -9.69 16.05 8.96
C PRO A 73 -9.15 15.15 7.82
N MET A 74 -9.51 13.85 7.84
CA MET A 74 -9.06 12.87 6.85
C MET A 74 -9.25 13.32 5.38
N PRO A 75 -10.39 13.94 4.97
CA PRO A 75 -10.53 14.45 3.61
C PRO A 75 -9.47 15.51 3.27
N THR A 76 -9.15 16.40 4.21
CA THR A 76 -8.14 17.45 4.02
C THR A 76 -6.74 16.86 3.95
N ILE A 77 -6.41 15.88 4.79
CA ILE A 77 -5.13 15.16 4.76
C ILE A 77 -4.90 14.51 3.39
N ALA A 78 -5.90 13.78 2.88
CA ALA A 78 -5.83 13.20 1.54
C ALA A 78 -5.61 14.27 0.45
N LYS A 79 -6.31 15.41 0.55
CA LYS A 79 -6.20 16.52 -0.43
C LYS A 79 -4.81 17.16 -0.47
N ILE A 80 -4.15 17.36 0.68
CA ILE A 80 -2.83 18.02 0.72
C ILE A 80 -1.72 17.11 0.22
N TRP A 81 -1.88 15.78 0.28
CA TRP A 81 -0.88 14.83 -0.25
C TRP A 81 -0.89 14.72 -1.78
N ARG A 82 -1.87 15.32 -2.47
CA ARG A 82 -1.97 15.24 -3.95
C ARG A 82 -0.86 15.98 -4.68
N ALA A 83 -0.18 16.92 -4.03
CA ALA A 83 0.89 17.70 -4.62
C ALA A 83 2.04 17.91 -3.63
N GLY A 84 3.24 18.22 -4.14
CA GLY A 84 4.41 18.58 -3.34
C GLY A 84 5.11 17.42 -2.63
N CYS A 85 4.39 16.39 -2.19
CA CYS A 85 4.96 15.25 -1.49
C CYS A 85 5.44 14.12 -2.43
N ILE A 86 6.23 13.18 -1.90
CA ILE A 86 6.75 12.01 -2.63
C ILE A 86 5.63 11.06 -3.04
N ILE A 87 4.60 10.90 -2.22
CA ILE A 87 3.53 9.90 -2.42
C ILE A 87 2.40 10.37 -3.36
N ARG A 88 2.52 11.58 -3.93
CA ARG A 88 1.50 12.19 -4.81
C ARG A 88 1.10 11.25 -5.95
N SER A 89 -0.20 11.10 -6.19
CA SER A 89 -0.74 10.30 -7.31
C SER A 89 -2.22 10.62 -7.55
N GLN A 90 -2.73 10.31 -8.75
CA GLN A 90 -4.16 10.46 -9.10
C GLN A 90 -5.08 9.70 -8.13
N MET A 91 -4.62 8.58 -7.58
CA MET A 91 -5.37 7.80 -6.59
C MET A 91 -5.74 8.60 -5.33
N LEU A 92 -4.93 9.61 -4.96
CA LEU A 92 -5.22 10.47 -3.81
C LEU A 92 -6.42 11.39 -4.05
N ASP A 93 -6.74 11.71 -5.31
CA ASP A 93 -8.00 12.40 -5.65
C ASP A 93 -9.20 11.51 -5.31
N THR A 94 -9.16 10.24 -5.72
CA THR A 94 -10.20 9.25 -5.40
C THR A 94 -10.37 9.05 -3.89
N MET A 95 -9.27 8.99 -3.13
CA MET A 95 -9.33 8.89 -1.66
C MET A 95 -9.94 10.16 -1.04
N ALA A 96 -9.52 11.34 -1.49
CA ALA A 96 -10.05 12.61 -1.00
C ALA A 96 -11.56 12.73 -1.23
N GLU A 97 -12.04 12.28 -2.39
CA GLU A 97 -13.47 12.23 -2.71
C GLU A 97 -14.21 11.19 -1.85
N ALA A 98 -13.65 9.98 -1.70
CA ALA A 98 -14.22 8.93 -0.86
C ALA A 98 -14.39 9.35 0.62
N PHE A 99 -13.44 10.10 1.16
CA PHE A 99 -13.56 10.67 2.50
C PHE A 99 -14.55 11.84 2.55
N SER A 100 -14.58 12.70 1.53
CA SER A 100 -15.48 13.86 1.49
C SER A 100 -16.95 13.46 1.37
N SER A 101 -17.25 12.36 0.66
CA SER A 101 -18.61 11.84 0.47
C SER A 101 -19.07 10.89 1.60
N GLY A 102 -18.20 10.57 2.56
CA GLY A 102 -18.48 9.61 3.63
C GLY A 102 -18.35 8.13 3.23
N GLY A 103 -18.01 7.84 1.97
CA GLY A 103 -17.80 6.47 1.46
C GLY A 103 -16.68 5.70 2.17
N ALA A 104 -15.71 6.41 2.77
CA ALA A 104 -14.62 5.82 3.55
C ALA A 104 -14.78 6.02 5.08
N SER A 105 -16.00 6.22 5.59
CA SER A 105 -16.28 6.55 7.00
C SER A 105 -15.75 5.53 8.02
N THR A 106 -15.81 4.23 7.69
CA THR A 106 -15.26 3.16 8.55
C THR A 106 -13.85 2.77 8.15
N ASN A 107 -13.62 2.53 6.85
CA ASN A 107 -12.35 2.13 6.29
C ASN A 107 -12.30 2.49 4.80
N LEU A 108 -11.12 2.80 4.28
CA LEU A 108 -10.92 3.11 2.87
C LEU A 108 -11.34 1.96 1.93
N LEU A 109 -11.16 0.70 2.36
CA LEU A 109 -11.58 -0.48 1.61
C LEU A 109 -13.08 -0.54 1.36
N MET A 110 -13.88 0.18 2.14
CA MET A 110 -15.34 0.22 2.00
C MET A 110 -15.83 1.33 1.06
N ALA A 111 -14.92 2.13 0.50
CA ALA A 111 -15.30 3.16 -0.46
C ALA A 111 -15.79 2.51 -1.76
N PRO A 112 -16.96 2.90 -2.30
CA PRO A 112 -17.50 2.30 -3.53
C PRO A 112 -16.49 2.29 -4.69
N ALA A 113 -15.72 3.37 -4.83
CA ALA A 113 -14.68 3.49 -5.85
C ALA A 113 -13.57 2.43 -5.76
N PHE A 114 -13.30 1.85 -4.59
CA PHE A 114 -12.30 0.78 -4.41
C PHE A 114 -12.91 -0.62 -4.33
N ILE A 115 -14.25 -0.75 -4.20
CA ILE A 115 -14.96 -2.04 -4.25
C ILE A 115 -15.17 -2.49 -5.69
N SER A 116 -15.49 -1.57 -6.59
CA SER A 116 -15.88 -1.86 -7.98
C SER A 116 -14.71 -1.95 -8.96
N LEU A 117 -13.49 -2.10 -8.45
CA LEU A 117 -12.25 -1.96 -9.21
C LEU A 117 -11.73 -3.31 -9.71
#